data_AF-A0AAD6VLP8-F1
#
_entry.id   AF-A0AAD6VLP8-F1
#
_cell.length_a   1.000
_cell.length_b   1.000
_cell.length_c   1.000
_cell.angle_alpha   90.00
_cell.angle_beta   90.00
_cell.angle_gamma   90.00
#
_symmetry.space_group_name_H-M   'P 1'
#
loop_
_entity.id
_entity.type
_entity.pdbx_description
1 polymer ?
#
loop_
_entity_poly.entity_id
_entity_poly.type
_entity_poly.pdbx_seq_one_letter_code
_entity_poly.pdbx_strand_id
1 'polypeptide(L)'
;MFSTLMFERHQTQTAIFGGKPGEDVQYKGMAGNQVLEWFDIDSEIKTANLKDDPLAPADLLVSGDMRHNWRTAWSFFDEQKPIAYVSELPQLRFPYTPETYNNPQNLWLFAEKKLFD
;
A
#
# COMPACT_ATOMS: atom_id res chain seq x y z
N MET A 1 -0.90 6.20 0.11
CA MET A 1 -1.15 6.39 -1.34
C MET A 1 -1.40 5.05 -1.99
N PHE A 2 -0.48 4.08 -1.85
CA PHE A 2 -0.62 2.72 -2.37
C PHE A 2 -2.00 2.06 -2.15
N SER A 3 -2.45 1.89 -0.90
CA SER A 3 -3.72 1.18 -0.62
C SER A 3 -4.93 1.83 -1.28
N THR A 4 -5.00 3.17 -1.31
CA THR A 4 -6.08 3.89 -1.98
C THR A 4 -6.03 3.68 -3.49
N LEU A 5 -4.84 3.68 -4.11
CA LEU A 5 -4.69 3.41 -5.54
C LEU A 5 -5.09 1.96 -5.89
N MET A 6 -4.68 0.99 -5.07
CA MET A 6 -5.07 -0.41 -5.26
C MET A 6 -6.59 -0.57 -5.19
N PHE A 7 -7.25 0.12 -4.25
CA PHE A 7 -8.69 0.11 -4.17
C PHE A 7 -9.36 0.84 -5.36
N GLU A 8 -9.05 2.11 -5.60
CA GLU A 8 -9.79 2.90 -6.59
C GLU A 8 -9.52 2.44 -8.04
N ARG A 9 -8.28 2.08 -8.37
CA ARG A 9 -7.87 1.70 -9.74
C ARG A 9 -8.00 0.20 -10.00
N HIS A 10 -7.62 -0.62 -9.04
CA HIS A 10 -7.52 -2.07 -9.21
C HIS A 10 -8.63 -2.83 -8.48
N GLN A 11 -9.55 -2.13 -7.81
CA GLN A 11 -10.69 -2.70 -7.11
C GLN A 11 -10.29 -3.76 -6.07
N THR A 12 -9.09 -3.62 -5.49
CA THR A 12 -8.64 -4.58 -4.48
C THR A 12 -9.48 -4.46 -3.22
N GLN A 13 -9.72 -5.59 -2.56
CA GLN A 13 -10.29 -5.59 -1.22
C GLN A 13 -9.26 -5.05 -0.22
N THR A 14 -9.69 -4.12 0.62
CA THR A 14 -8.90 -3.58 1.74
C THR A 14 -9.44 -4.05 3.07
N ALA A 15 -8.54 -4.56 3.91
CA ALA A 15 -8.81 -4.96 5.27
C ALA A 15 -7.91 -4.19 6.24
N ILE A 16 -8.45 -3.89 7.43
CA ILE A 16 -7.69 -3.31 8.53
C ILE A 16 -7.78 -4.20 9.77
N PHE A 17 -6.75 -4.13 10.60
CA PHE A 17 -6.74 -4.74 11.93
C PHE A 17 -6.80 -3.66 13.02
N GLY A 18 -7.66 -3.87 14.00
CA GLY A 18 -7.81 -3.00 15.16
C GLY A 18 -8.74 -1.81 14.95
N GLY A 19 -8.32 -0.66 15.50
CA GLY A 19 -9.16 0.53 15.68
C GLY A 19 -10.09 0.43 16.89
N LYS A 20 -10.69 1.56 17.29
CA LYS A 20 -11.59 1.62 18.45
C LYS A 20 -12.95 0.98 18.15
N PRO A 21 -13.43 0.01 18.96
CA PRO A 21 -14.74 -0.59 18.75
C PRO A 21 -15.87 0.46 18.77
N GLY A 22 -16.84 0.30 17.87
CA GLY A 22 -17.99 1.21 17.76
C GLY A 22 -17.72 2.52 17.01
N GLU A 23 -16.49 2.75 16.55
CA GLU A 23 -16.14 3.92 15.72
C GLU A 23 -15.68 3.49 14.34
N ASP A 24 -16.03 4.28 13.33
CA ASP A 24 -15.54 4.07 11.98
C ASP A 24 -14.03 4.31 11.90
N VAL A 25 -13.36 3.49 11.09
CA VAL A 25 -11.94 3.69 10.77
C VAL A 25 -11.85 3.97 9.29
N GLN A 26 -11.14 5.03 8.95
CA GLN A 26 -10.88 5.43 7.58
C GLN A 26 -9.39 5.31 7.28
N TYR A 27 -9.07 4.99 6.05
CA TYR A 27 -7.72 5.11 5.52
C TYR A 27 -7.70 6.15 4.41
N LYS A 28 -6.52 6.74 4.20
CA LYS A 28 -6.37 7.86 3.29
C LYS A 28 -5.01 7.88 2.63
N GLY A 29 -4.99 8.24 1.34
CA GLY A 29 -3.76 8.62 0.66
C GLY A 29 -3.27 9.98 1.17
N MET A 30 -2.09 10.05 1.79
CA MET A 30 -1.47 11.33 2.12
C MET A 30 -0.58 11.83 0.97
N ALA A 31 -0.73 13.09 0.59
CA ALA A 31 0.14 13.77 -0.37
C ALA A 31 1.57 13.88 0.16
N GLY A 32 2.57 13.65 -0.69
CA GLY A 32 3.98 13.76 -0.33
C GLY A 32 4.49 12.71 0.67
N ASN A 33 3.70 11.68 0.99
CA ASN A 33 4.08 10.65 1.97
C ASN A 33 4.85 9.48 1.34
N GLN A 34 5.13 9.52 0.03
CA GLN A 34 5.94 8.50 -0.63
C GLN A 34 7.14 9.16 -1.27
N VAL A 35 8.24 9.10 -0.53
CA VAL A 35 9.57 9.50 -0.94
C VAL A 35 10.39 8.22 -0.92
N LEU A 36 10.83 7.78 -2.09
CA LEU A 36 11.58 6.54 -2.25
C LEU A 36 12.93 6.86 -2.88
N GLU A 37 13.97 6.20 -2.40
CA GLU A 37 15.27 6.23 -3.03
C GLU A 37 15.32 5.15 -4.12
N TRP A 38 16.09 5.42 -5.17
CA TRP A 38 16.23 4.50 -6.29
C TRP A 38 16.78 3.16 -5.83
N PHE A 39 17.77 3.20 -4.95
CA PHE A 39 18.41 2.00 -4.42
C PHE A 39 17.40 1.08 -3.72
N ASP A 40 16.48 1.63 -2.94
CA ASP A 40 15.44 0.84 -2.25
C ASP A 40 14.52 0.15 -3.26
N ILE A 41 14.05 0.90 -4.28
CA ILE A 41 13.19 0.36 -5.34
C ILE A 41 13.89 -0.77 -6.11
N ASP A 42 15.13 -0.54 -6.56
CA ASP A 42 15.89 -1.54 -7.32
C ASP A 42 16.19 -2.79 -6.48
N SER A 43 16.54 -2.63 -5.20
CA SER A 43 16.73 -3.76 -4.29
C SER A 43 15.44 -4.55 -4.09
N GLU A 44 14.29 -3.89 -3.87
CA GLU A 44 13.01 -4.57 -3.69
C GLU A 44 12.63 -5.40 -4.93
N ILE A 45 12.80 -4.84 -6.13
CA ILE A 45 12.54 -5.53 -7.40
C ILE A 45 13.44 -6.77 -7.55
N LYS A 46 14.73 -6.65 -7.21
CA LYS A 46 15.69 -7.76 -7.25
C LYS A 46 15.34 -8.84 -6.22
N THR A 47 15.03 -8.45 -4.98
CA THR A 47 14.60 -9.39 -3.92
C THR A 47 13.31 -10.12 -4.29
N ALA A 48 12.39 -9.46 -4.99
CA ALA A 48 11.16 -10.07 -5.50
C ALA A 48 11.37 -10.94 -6.76
N ASN A 49 12.59 -11.03 -7.30
CA ASN A 49 12.91 -11.69 -8.58
C ASN A 49 12.11 -11.14 -9.78
N LEU A 50 11.87 -9.82 -9.79
CA LEU A 50 11.09 -9.14 -10.83
C LEU A 50 11.96 -8.39 -11.85
N LYS A 51 13.28 -8.62 -11.88
CA LYS A 51 14.19 -7.84 -12.74
C LYS A 51 13.97 -8.06 -14.24
N ASP A 52 13.42 -9.22 -14.62
CA ASP A 52 13.11 -9.56 -16.00
C ASP A 52 11.74 -9.01 -16.47
N ASP A 53 10.97 -8.35 -15.59
CA ASP A 53 9.71 -7.70 -15.98
C ASP A 53 10.00 -6.51 -16.92
N PRO A 54 9.27 -6.35 -18.04
CA PRO A 54 9.49 -5.25 -18.99
C PRO A 54 9.27 -3.85 -18.40
N LEU A 55 8.58 -3.74 -17.27
CA LEU A 55 8.38 -2.49 -16.52
C LEU A 55 9.43 -2.27 -15.44
N ALA A 56 10.30 -3.25 -15.18
CA ALA A 56 11.39 -3.08 -14.23
C ALA A 56 12.38 -2.00 -14.74
N PRO A 57 12.79 -1.06 -13.89
CA PRO A 57 13.78 -0.09 -14.27
C PRO A 57 15.13 -0.75 -14.60
N ALA A 58 15.83 -0.23 -15.60
CA ALA A 58 17.21 -0.61 -15.89
C ALA A 58 18.15 -0.17 -14.76
N ASP A 59 19.23 -0.91 -14.50
CA ASP A 59 20.22 -0.53 -13.48
C ASP A 59 20.86 0.84 -13.80
N LEU A 60 21.23 1.58 -12.76
CA LEU A 60 22.02 2.80 -12.92
C LEU A 60 23.43 2.45 -13.42
N LEU A 61 23.86 3.14 -14.47
CA LEU A 61 25.21 2.99 -15.05
C LEU A 61 26.30 3.65 -14.19
N VAL A 62 25.91 4.38 -13.15
CA VAL A 62 26.78 5.14 -12.27
C VAL A 62 26.50 4.78 -10.82
N SER A 63 27.51 4.95 -9.97
CA SER A 63 27.30 4.92 -8.52
C SER A 63 26.60 6.21 -8.10
N GLY A 64 25.28 6.13 -7.94
CA GLY A 64 24.44 7.26 -7.60
C GLY A 64 23.10 6.81 -7.03
N ASP A 65 22.41 7.73 -6.39
CA ASP A 65 21.08 7.51 -5.84
C ASP A 65 20.16 8.65 -6.28
N MET A 66 18.94 8.29 -6.68
CA MET A 66 17.93 9.23 -7.15
C MET A 66 16.71 9.13 -6.27
N ARG A 67 16.29 10.25 -5.72
CA ARG A 67 15.07 10.33 -4.95
C ARG A 67 13.86 10.56 -5.85
N HIS A 68 12.88 9.67 -5.78
CA HIS A 68 11.57 9.88 -6.38
C HIS A 68 10.56 10.32 -5.32
N ASN A 69 9.80 11.39 -5.60
CA ASN A 69 8.79 11.92 -4.69
C ASN A 69 7.46 12.11 -5.44
N TRP A 70 6.45 11.34 -5.03
CA TRP A 70 5.08 11.52 -5.50
C TRP A 70 4.37 12.58 -4.65
N ARG A 71 4.24 13.78 -5.20
CA ARG A 71 3.65 14.93 -4.50
C ARG A 71 2.13 14.91 -4.49
N THR A 72 1.51 14.57 -5.61
CA THR A 72 0.05 14.63 -5.76
C THR A 72 -0.41 13.52 -6.69
N ALA A 73 -1.52 12.90 -6.32
CA ALA A 73 -2.28 11.97 -7.13
C ALA A 73 -3.75 12.39 -7.08
N TRP A 74 -4.48 12.08 -8.14
CA TRP A 74 -5.91 12.35 -8.27
C TRP A 74 -6.69 11.05 -8.05
N SER A 75 -7.93 11.19 -7.57
CA SER A 75 -8.80 10.04 -7.40
C SER A 75 -9.18 9.46 -8.76
N PHE A 76 -9.25 8.13 -8.86
CA PHE A 76 -9.79 7.45 -10.03
C PHE A 76 -11.32 7.47 -10.06
N PHE A 77 -11.97 7.78 -8.94
CA PHE A 77 -13.42 8.01 -8.89
C PHE A 77 -13.81 9.43 -9.29
N ASP A 78 -12.91 10.40 -9.06
CA ASP A 78 -13.07 11.80 -9.45
C ASP A 78 -11.70 12.40 -9.82
N GLU A 79 -11.40 12.42 -11.12
CA GLU A 79 -10.14 12.92 -11.65
C GLU A 79 -9.95 14.43 -11.47
N GLN A 80 -10.97 15.17 -11.01
CA GLN A 80 -10.85 16.59 -10.67
C GLN A 80 -10.44 16.80 -9.21
N LYS A 81 -10.44 15.75 -8.38
CA LYS A 81 -10.18 15.83 -6.94
C LYS A 81 -8.87 15.12 -6.57
N PRO A 82 -7.93 15.82 -5.91
CA PRO A 82 -6.77 15.17 -5.32
C PRO A 82 -7.17 14.07 -4.32
N ILE A 83 -6.52 12.91 -4.42
CA ILE A 83 -6.80 11.74 -3.57
C ILE A 83 -6.56 12.04 -2.08
N ALA A 84 -5.69 13.02 -1.81
CA ALA A 84 -5.43 13.56 -0.47
C ALA A 84 -6.61 14.32 0.14
N TYR A 85 -7.74 14.45 -0.54
CA TYR A 85 -9.00 14.99 -0.01
C TYR A 85 -10.14 13.96 0.03
N VAL A 86 -9.82 12.69 -0.19
CA VAL A 86 -10.74 11.57 -0.10
C VAL A 86 -10.33 10.71 1.10
N SER A 87 -11.32 10.19 1.83
CA SER A 87 -11.12 9.19 2.87
C SER A 87 -11.94 7.97 2.48
N GLU A 88 -11.34 6.79 2.58
CA GLU A 88 -11.99 5.54 2.23
C GLU A 88 -12.27 4.71 3.47
N LEU A 89 -13.39 3.98 3.44
CA LEU A 89 -13.71 2.98 4.45
C LEU A 89 -13.13 1.63 4.00
N PRO A 90 -12.49 0.86 4.90
CA PRO A 90 -12.07 -0.49 4.58
C PRO A 90 -13.30 -1.38 4.41
N GLN A 91 -13.26 -2.32 3.44
CA GLN A 91 -14.38 -3.24 3.24
C GLN A 91 -14.43 -4.29 4.36
N LEU A 92 -13.29 -4.58 4.99
CA LEU A 92 -13.19 -5.53 6.09
C LEU A 92 -12.43 -4.92 7.27
N ARG A 93 -12.90 -5.25 8.47
CA ARG A 93 -12.26 -4.85 9.72
C ARG A 93 -12.23 -6.03 10.67
N PHE A 94 -11.03 -6.33 11.17
CA PHE A 94 -10.81 -7.41 12.11
C PHE A 94 -10.28 -6.89 13.44
N PRO A 95 -10.78 -7.35 14.59
CA PRO A 95 -10.13 -7.08 15.86
C PRO A 95 -8.82 -7.86 15.96
N TYR A 96 -7.86 -7.34 16.72
CA TYR A 96 -6.75 -8.16 17.17
C TYR A 96 -7.26 -9.23 18.15
N THR A 97 -6.72 -10.44 18.01
CA THR A 97 -6.92 -11.55 18.93
C THR A 97 -5.62 -11.82 19.69
N PRO A 98 -5.63 -12.59 20.80
CA PRO A 98 -4.40 -12.99 21.48
C PRO A 98 -3.37 -13.66 20.56
N GLU A 99 -3.82 -14.37 19.52
CA GLU A 99 -2.97 -15.08 18.56
C GLU A 99 -2.38 -14.18 17.47
N THR A 100 -3.05 -13.07 17.15
CA THR A 100 -2.66 -12.13 16.07
C THR A 100 -2.03 -10.85 16.62
N TYR A 101 -2.26 -10.53 17.89
CA TYR A 101 -1.63 -9.41 18.57
C TYR A 101 -0.14 -9.67 18.75
N ASN A 102 0.68 -8.80 18.16
CA ASN A 102 2.14 -8.86 18.22
C ASN A 102 2.77 -10.13 17.60
N ASN A 103 2.03 -10.81 16.71
CA ASN A 103 2.55 -11.93 15.92
C ASN A 103 2.25 -11.70 14.44
N PRO A 104 3.18 -11.06 13.69
CA PRO A 104 2.99 -10.75 12.29
C PRO A 104 2.70 -11.98 11.42
N GLN A 105 3.34 -13.12 11.70
CA GLN A 105 3.14 -14.35 10.94
C GLN A 105 1.70 -14.86 11.06
N ASN A 106 1.18 -14.94 12.28
CA ASN A 106 -0.21 -15.36 12.51
C ASN A 106 -1.21 -14.36 11.94
N LEU A 107 -0.90 -13.06 11.98
CA LEU A 107 -1.73 -12.04 11.37
C LEU A 107 -1.82 -12.23 9.85
N TRP A 108 -0.70 -12.49 9.18
CA TRP A 108 -0.68 -12.76 7.74
C TRP A 108 -1.41 -14.05 7.37
N LEU A 109 -1.19 -15.15 8.11
CA LEU A 109 -1.93 -16.41 7.89
C LEU A 109 -3.44 -16.24 8.08
N PHE A 110 -3.86 -15.44 9.07
CA PHE A 110 -5.27 -15.12 9.25
C PHE A 110 -5.81 -14.29 8.09
N ALA A 111 -5.08 -13.25 7.65
CA ALA A 111 -5.49 -12.40 6.55
C ALA A 111 -5.61 -13.19 5.24
N GLU A 112 -4.62 -14.05 4.95
CA GLU A 112 -4.63 -14.95 3.80
C GLU A 112 -5.94 -15.76 3.75
N LYS A 113 -6.22 -16.49 4.83
CA LYS A 113 -7.43 -17.32 4.98
C LYS A 113 -8.75 -16.54 4.92
N LYS A 114 -8.73 -15.23 5.16
CA LYS A 114 -9.95 -14.39 5.15
C LYS A 114 -10.17 -13.64 3.87
N LEU A 115 -9.12 -13.40 3.10
CA LEU A 115 -9.16 -12.56 1.90
C LEU A 115 -9.03 -13.36 0.60
N PHE A 116 -8.43 -14.55 0.65
CA PHE A 116 -8.09 -15.33 -0.54
C PHE A 116 -8.64 -16.76 -0.57
N ASP A 117 -9.15 -17.27 0.56
CA ASP A 117 -9.93 -18.53 0.63
C ASP A 117 -11.43 -18.25 0.52
#